data_AF-A0A5N9G3L6-F1
#
_entry.id   AF-A0A5N9G3L6-F1
#
_cell.length_a   1.000
_cell.length_b   1.000
_cell.length_c   1.000
_cell.angle_alpha   90.00
_cell.angle_beta   90.00
_cell.angle_gamma   90.00
#
_symmetry.space_group_name_H-M   'P 1'
#
loop_
_entity.id
_entity.type
_entity.pdbx_description
1 polymer ?
#
loop_
_entity_poly.entity_id
_entity_poly.type
_entity_poly.pdbx_seq_one_letter_code
_entity_poly.pdbx_strand_id
1 'polypeptide(L)' 'MATLDVRQDLAAGLEPFERIIAAVGELDPTESLEIIAPFEPEPLYAVMTDIGFTHETKARPDGAWHVTFRRPD' A
#
# COMPACT_ATOMS: atom_id res chain seq x y z
N MET A 1 3.68 12.58 0.22
CA MET A 1 3.17 11.31 -0.34
C MET A 1 4.37 10.39 -0.43
N ALA A 2 4.33 9.28 0.29
CA ALA A 2 5.36 8.26 0.27
C ALA A 2 4.97 7.15 -0.73
N THR A 3 5.95 6.49 -1.33
CA THR A 3 5.73 5.34 -2.22
C THR A 3 6.56 4.16 -1.75
N LEU A 4 5.94 2.98 -1.71
CA LEU A 4 6.57 1.71 -1.35
C LEU A 4 6.30 0.67 -2.44
N ASP A 5 7.34 0.34 -3.20
CA ASP A 5 7.30 -0.74 -4.19
C ASP A 5 7.65 -2.07 -3.53
N VAL A 6 6.69 -3.00 -3.51
CA VAL A 6 6.81 -4.31 -2.87
C VAL A 6 7.00 -5.44 -3.90
N ARG A 7 7.11 -5.12 -5.20
CA ARG A 7 7.23 -6.14 -6.26
C ARG A 7 8.49 -6.99 -6.11
N GLN A 8 9.61 -6.37 -5.72
CA GLN A 8 10.87 -7.08 -5.50
C GLN A 8 10.81 -8.00 -4.28
N ASP A 9 10.13 -7.57 -3.21
CA ASP A 9 9.96 -8.38 -1.99
C ASP A 9 9.15 -9.64 -2.31
N LEU A 10 8.00 -9.45 -2.96
CA LEU A 10 7.13 -10.55 -3.37
C LEU A 10 7.81 -11.48 -4.37
N ALA A 11 8.61 -10.95 -5.31
CA ALA A 11 9.40 -11.76 -6.25
C ALA A 11 10.48 -12.60 -5.55
N ALA A 12 11.01 -12.12 -4.42
CA ALA A 12 11.95 -12.85 -3.58
C ALA A 12 11.29 -13.81 -2.57
N GLY A 13 9.95 -13.89 -2.54
CA GLY A 13 9.21 -14.69 -1.58
C GLY A 13 9.19 -14.09 -0.16
N LEU A 14 9.45 -12.79 -0.04
CA LEU A 14 9.40 -12.05 1.22
C LEU A 14 8.02 -11.42 1.40
N GLU A 15 7.55 -11.42 2.65
CA GLU A 15 6.29 -10.78 3.03
C GLU A 15 6.53 -9.28 3.33
N PRO A 16 5.94 -8.35 2.56
CA PRO A 16 6.16 -6.91 2.74
C PRO A 16 5.29 -6.28 3.84
N PHE A 17 4.43 -7.07 4.50
CA PHE A 17 3.41 -6.56 5.41
C PHE A 17 3.98 -5.68 6.53
N GLU A 18 5.03 -6.15 7.22
CA GLU A 18 5.66 -5.37 8.30
C GLU A 18 6.24 -4.05 7.80
N ARG A 19 6.81 -4.01 6.58
CA ARG A 19 7.31 -2.80 5.95
C ARG A 19 6.20 -1.82 5.58
N ILE A 20 5.06 -2.33 5.13
CA ILE A 20 3.89 -1.51 4.84
C ILE A 20 3.40 -0.84 6.14
N ILE A 21 3.24 -1.60 7.22
CA ILE A 21 2.80 -1.06 8.52
C ILE A 21 3.82 -0.06 9.08
N ALA A 22 5.12 -0.33 8.96
CA ALA A 22 6.16 0.60 9.34
C ALA A 22 6.07 1.92 8.55
N ALA A 23 5.93 1.84 7.22
CA ALA A 23 5.77 3.02 6.37
C ALA A 23 4.52 3.83 6.74
N VAL A 24 3.40 3.16 7.06
CA VAL A 24 2.17 3.81 7.54
C VAL A 24 2.39 4.54 8.87
N GLY A 25 3.18 3.96 9.77
CA GLY A 25 3.51 4.56 11.07
C GLY A 25 4.40 5.81 10.98
N GLU A 26 5.11 6.00 9.86
CA GLU A 26 5.98 7.15 9.60
C GLU A 26 5.27 8.30 8.87
N LEU A 27 4.03 8.09 8.38
CA LEU A 27 3.28 9.10 7.64
C LEU A 27 2.85 10.28 8.51
N ASP A 28 3.02 11.49 7.98
CA ASP A 28 2.36 12.68 8.52
C ASP A 28 0.82 12.60 8.42
N PRO A 29 0.07 13.33 9.25
CA PRO A 29 -1.41 13.27 9.24
C PRO A 29 -2.06 13.63 7.89
N THR A 30 -1.39 14.43 7.07
CA THR A 30 -1.88 14.83 5.74
C THR A 30 -1.23 14.03 4.61
N GLU A 31 -0.39 13.06 4.93
CA GLU A 31 0.35 12.28 3.95
C GLU A 31 -0.38 10.99 3.57
N SER A 32 -0.24 10.61 2.30
CA SER A 32 -0.70 9.34 1.75
C SER A 32 0.47 8.39 1.46
N LEU A 33 0.19 7.09 1.44
CA LEU A 33 1.11 6.04 1.03
C LEU A 33 0.61 5.37 -0.24
N GLU A 34 1.45 5.34 -1.27
CA GLU A 34 1.23 4.55 -2.48
C GLU A 34 1.99 3.21 -2.38
N ILE A 35 1.29 2.09 -2.56
CA ILE A 35 1.87 0.76 -2.71
C ILE A 35 1.88 0.38 -4.18
N ILE A 36 3.02 -0.10 -4.68
CA ILE A 36 3.14 -0.73 -5.99
C ILE A 36 3.29 -2.24 -5.80
N ALA A 37 2.31 -3.01 -6.26
CA ALA A 37 2.25 -4.45 -6.13
C ALA A 37 2.08 -5.15 -7.50
N PRO A 38 2.49 -6.44 -7.64
CA PRO A 38 2.32 -7.18 -8.88
C PRO A 38 0.90 -7.77 -9.06
N PHE A 39 0.05 -7.65 -8.03
CA PHE A 39 -1.35 -8.07 -8.02
C PHE A 39 -2.13 -7.18 -7.06
N GLU A 40 -3.46 -7.26 -7.12
CA GLU A 40 -4.34 -6.47 -6.26
C GLU A 40 -4.26 -6.96 -4.80
N PRO A 41 -3.91 -6.10 -3.82
CA PRO A 41 -3.72 -6.52 -2.44
C PRO A 41 -5.04 -6.44 -1.64
N GLU A 42 -6.09 -7.14 -2.06
CA GLU A 42 -7.41 -7.11 -1.40
C GLU A 42 -7.36 -7.34 0.13
N PRO A 43 -6.57 -8.31 0.66
CA PRO A 43 -6.50 -8.53 2.10
C PRO A 43 -5.97 -7.31 2.88
N LEU A 44 -5.11 -6.50 2.25
CA LEU A 44 -4.52 -5.32 2.87
C LEU A 44 -5.56 -4.21 3.06
N TYR A 45 -6.57 -4.12 2.19
CA TYR A 45 -7.60 -3.08 2.28
C TYR A 45 -8.37 -3.13 3.59
N ALA A 46 -8.74 -4.33 4.03
CA ALA A 46 -9.45 -4.53 5.29
C ALA A 46 -8.58 -4.10 6.49
N VAL A 47 -7.30 -4.48 6.50
CA VAL A 47 -6.35 -4.08 7.55
C VAL A 47 -6.19 -2.56 7.61
N MET A 48 -5.98 -1.93 6.46
CA MET A 48 -5.78 -0.48 6.36
C MET A 48 -7.04 0.29 6.78
N THR A 49 -8.23 -0.24 6.47
CA THR A 49 -9.50 0.32 6.91
C THR A 49 -9.66 0.26 8.44
N ASP A 50 -9.27 -0.85 9.06
CA ASP A 50 -9.36 -1.05 10.51
C ASP A 50 -8.47 -0.06 11.29
N ILE A 51 -7.36 0.38 10.68
CA ILE A 51 -6.45 1.39 11.25
C ILE A 51 -6.75 2.83 10.78
N GLY A 52 -7.91 3.06 10.15
CA GLY A 52 -8.43 4.39 9.86
C GLY A 52 -7.96 5.01 8.54
N PHE A 53 -7.55 4.19 7.57
CA PHE A 53 -7.23 4.64 6.22
C PHE A 53 -8.32 4.24 5.22
N THR A 54 -8.47 5.04 4.17
CA THR A 54 -9.22 4.72 2.97
C THR A 54 -8.24 4.39 1.84
N HIS A 55 -8.71 3.71 0.79
CA HIS A 55 -7.86 3.33 -0.34
C HIS A 55 -8.47 3.73 -1.69
N GLU A 56 -7.61 4.03 -2.64
CA GLU A 56 -7.92 4.13 -4.07
C GLU A 56 -6.97 3.22 -4.85
N THR A 57 -7.50 2.43 -5.76
CA THR A 57 -6.73 1.42 -6.49
C THR A 57 -6.76 1.65 -7.99
N LYS A 58 -5.62 1.46 -8.65
CA LYS A 58 -5.46 1.58 -10.09
C LYS A 58 -4.58 0.48 -10.67
N ALA A 59 -5.16 -0.36 -11.52
CA ALA A 59 -4.40 -1.27 -12.38
C ALA A 59 -3.67 -0.50 -13.49
N ARG A 60 -2.44 -0.92 -13.79
CA ARG A 60 -1.58 -0.32 -14.81
C ARG A 60 -1.40 -1.26 -16.01
N PRO A 61 -1.12 -0.71 -17.21
CA PRO A 61 -0.93 -1.53 -18.41
C PRO A 61 0.23 -2.54 -18.34
N ASP A 62 1.21 -2.30 -17.46
CA ASP A 62 2.35 -3.21 -17.21
C ASP A 62 2.01 -4.33 -16.22
N GLY A 63 0.75 -4.44 -15.78
CA GLY A 63 0.29 -5.43 -14.81
C GLY A 63 0.50 -5.02 -13.35
N ALA A 64 1.12 -3.86 -13.09
CA ALA A 64 1.28 -3.35 -11.74
C ALA A 64 -0.05 -2.79 -11.18
N TRP A 65 -0.19 -2.88 -9.87
CA TRP A 65 -1.28 -2.29 -9.11
C TRP A 65 -0.72 -1.15 -8.27
N HIS A 66 -1.29 0.03 -8.44
CA HIS A 66 -1.01 1.20 -7.60
C HIS A 66 -2.17 1.37 -6.63
N VAL A 67 -1.87 1.32 -5.34
CA VAL A 67 -2.87 1.47 -4.27
C VAL A 67 -2.46 2.63 -3.40
N THR A 68 -3.28 3.67 -3.35
CA THR A 68 -3.07 4.84 -2.50
C THR A 68 -3.89 4.72 -1.24
N PHE A 69 -3.25 4.65 -0.08
CA PHE A 69 -3.87 4.76 1.23
C PHE A 69 -3.78 6.20 1.75
N ARG A 70 -4.89 6.71 2.28
CA ARG A 70 -4.96 8.04 2.90
C ARG A 70 -5.95 8.08 4.06
N ARG A 71 -5.70 8.94 5.05
CA ARG A 71 -6.67 9.22 6.10
C ARG A 71 -7.91 9.89 5.49
N PRO A 72 -9.13 9.57 5.95
CA PRO A 72 -10.31 10.32 5.56
C PRO A 72 -10.22 11.78 6.04
N ASP A 73 -10.82 12.70 5.27
CA ASP A 73 -10.91 14.13 5.60
C ASP A 73 -11.76 14.41 6.86
#